data_AF-A0A2V8KHQ7-F1
#
_entry.id   AF-A0A2V8KHQ7-F1
#
_cell.length_a   1.000
_cell.length_b   1.000
_cell.length_c   1.000
_cell.angle_alpha   90.00
_cell.angle_beta   90.00
_cell.angle_gamma   90.00
#
_symmetry.space_group_name_H-M   'P 1'
#
loop_
_entity.id
_entity.type
_entity.pdbx_description
1 polymer ?
#
loop_
_entity_poly.entity_id
_entity_poly.type
_entity_poly.pdbx_seq_one_letter_code
_entity_poly.pdbx_strand_id
1 'polypeptide(L)'
;MILALKILAGFLMGAIPFAKLAMLGTGIDITKTGSKNPGFNNVLRVTKNWWRAGVALIGDISKGYVALLLLGPGEISASALWFIAIAAVVGHCWSPFLKFNGGKGVATTVGVLLFLEPWITLVCLPLYLILRFFGRKVHWRQEGAIASLATMFVISAVVLGLIGTQPGLLAYLMFTIILVRHTPNLREIMASRHE
;
A
#
# COMPACT_ATOMS: atom_id res chain seq x y z
N MET A 1 8.70 10.95 23.92
CA MET A 1 7.30 10.57 24.21
C MET A 1 6.34 10.96 23.07
N ILE A 2 6.30 12.22 22.64
CA ILE A 2 5.37 12.70 21.59
C ILE A 2 5.55 11.98 20.25
N LEU A 3 6.79 11.74 19.80
CA LEU A 3 7.04 11.03 18.53
C LEU A 3 6.49 9.58 18.56
N ALA A 4 6.70 8.85 19.65
CA ALA A 4 6.20 7.48 19.78
C ALA A 4 4.67 7.43 19.69
N LEU A 5 3.98 8.42 20.30
CA LEU A 5 2.53 8.55 20.20
C LEU A 5 2.09 8.88 18.77
N LYS A 6 2.81 9.75 18.04
CA LYS A 6 2.55 10.03 16.62
C LYS A 6 2.76 8.78 15.75
N ILE A 7 3.81 8.00 15.99
CA ILE A 7 4.06 6.74 15.27
C ILE A 7 2.92 5.74 15.54
N LEU A 8 2.51 5.58 16.80
CA LEU A 8 1.38 4.72 17.17
C LEU A 8 0.07 5.20 16.54
N ALA A 9 -0.19 6.50 16.54
CA ALA A 9 -1.35 7.09 15.88
C ALA A 9 -1.32 6.83 14.36
N GLY A 10 -0.16 7.00 13.72
CA GLY A 10 0.04 6.69 12.31
C GLY A 10 -0.28 5.22 12.00
N PHE A 11 0.22 4.30 12.84
CA PHE A 11 -0.12 2.87 12.75
C PHE A 11 -1.62 2.62 12.86
N LEU A 12 -2.30 3.20 13.85
CA LEU A 12 -3.74 3.00 14.06
C LEU A 12 -4.58 3.59 12.92
N MET A 13 -4.20 4.75 12.39
CA MET A 13 -4.84 5.37 11.22
C MET A 13 -4.66 4.50 9.97
N GLY A 14 -3.44 3.99 9.74
CA GLY A 14 -3.16 3.06 8.67
C GLY A 14 -3.91 1.73 8.82
N ALA A 15 -4.17 1.29 10.04
CA ALA A 15 -4.90 0.06 10.34
C ALA A 15 -6.38 0.09 9.95
N ILE A 16 -6.99 1.27 9.74
CA ILE A 16 -8.41 1.39 9.38
C ILE A 16 -8.69 0.58 8.10
N PRO A 17 -9.57 -0.44 8.14
CA PRO A 17 -9.77 -1.36 7.02
C PRO A 17 -10.83 -0.85 6.05
N PHE A 18 -10.50 0.15 5.22
CA PHE A 18 -11.45 0.76 4.27
C PHE A 18 -12.08 -0.24 3.30
N ALA A 19 -11.37 -1.29 2.90
CA ALA A 19 -11.97 -2.37 2.12
C ALA A 19 -13.11 -3.08 2.85
N LYS A 20 -13.01 -3.28 4.16
CA LYS A 20 -14.09 -3.86 4.99
C LYS A 20 -15.23 -2.86 5.19
N LEU A 21 -14.91 -1.58 5.38
CA LEU A 21 -15.91 -0.51 5.46
C LEU A 21 -16.73 -0.38 4.17
N ALA A 22 -16.06 -0.46 3.01
CA ALA A 22 -16.71 -0.45 1.70
C ALA A 22 -17.65 -1.65 1.46
N MET A 23 -17.57 -2.69 2.28
CA MET A 23 -18.38 -3.91 2.21
C MET A 23 -19.53 -3.93 3.22
N LEU A 24 -19.69 -2.90 4.05
CA LEU A 24 -20.83 -2.80 4.96
C LEU A 24 -22.15 -2.89 4.18
N GLY A 25 -23.12 -3.61 4.76
CA GLY A 25 -24.43 -3.88 4.19
C GLY A 25 -24.48 -4.92 3.07
N THR A 26 -23.34 -5.50 2.63
CA THR A 26 -23.33 -6.53 1.57
C THR A 26 -23.57 -7.95 2.07
N GLY A 27 -23.38 -8.21 3.37
CA GLY A 27 -23.34 -9.57 3.94
C GLY A 27 -22.09 -10.38 3.56
N ILE A 28 -21.18 -9.83 2.75
CA ILE A 28 -20.00 -10.53 2.24
C ILE A 28 -18.77 -10.18 3.09
N ASP A 29 -18.10 -11.21 3.60
CA ASP A 29 -16.81 -11.07 4.25
C ASP A 29 -15.66 -11.26 3.25
N ILE A 30 -15.05 -10.15 2.83
CA ILE A 30 -13.90 -10.16 1.89
C ILE A 30 -12.62 -10.76 2.47
N THR A 31 -12.54 -10.98 3.78
CA THR A 31 -11.40 -11.67 4.41
C THR A 31 -11.53 -13.19 4.27
N LYS A 32 -12.70 -13.68 3.87
CA LYS A 32 -12.99 -15.11 3.64
C LYS A 32 -13.29 -15.44 2.19
N THR A 33 -13.57 -14.44 1.35
CA THR A 33 -14.02 -14.62 -0.04
C THR A 33 -13.03 -14.05 -1.06
N GLY A 34 -13.07 -14.58 -2.28
CA GLY A 34 -12.18 -14.20 -3.37
C GLY A 34 -10.71 -14.50 -3.05
N SER A 35 -9.84 -13.51 -3.23
CA SER A 35 -8.41 -13.59 -2.85
C SER A 35 -8.16 -13.56 -1.34
N LYS A 36 -9.19 -13.29 -0.52
CA LYS A 36 -9.09 -13.08 0.93
C LYS A 36 -8.26 -11.85 1.36
N ASN A 37 -7.65 -11.13 0.41
CA ASN A 37 -6.91 -9.90 0.67
C ASN A 37 -7.88 -8.71 0.79
N PRO A 38 -7.89 -7.95 1.91
CA PRO A 38 -8.83 -6.85 2.15
C PRO A 38 -8.38 -5.58 1.42
N GLY A 39 -8.56 -5.52 0.11
CA GLY A 39 -8.19 -4.36 -0.71
C GLY A 39 -9.00 -4.24 -2.00
N PHE A 40 -8.78 -3.14 -2.72
CA PHE A 40 -9.47 -2.77 -3.97
C PHE A 40 -9.78 -3.95 -4.90
N ASN A 41 -8.75 -4.72 -5.29
CA ASN A 41 -8.91 -5.79 -6.27
C ASN A 41 -9.87 -6.89 -5.80
N ASN A 42 -9.90 -7.20 -4.50
CA ASN A 42 -10.80 -8.23 -3.98
C ASN A 42 -12.22 -7.73 -3.85
N VAL A 43 -12.41 -6.47 -3.41
CA VAL A 43 -13.71 -5.82 -3.38
C VAL A 43 -14.33 -5.83 -4.78
N LEU A 44 -13.57 -5.39 -5.79
CA LEU A 44 -14.03 -5.41 -7.18
C LEU A 44 -14.34 -6.82 -7.67
N ARG A 45 -13.48 -7.80 -7.35
CA ARG A 45 -13.67 -9.20 -7.78
C ARG A 45 -14.95 -9.82 -7.23
N VAL A 46 -15.21 -9.62 -5.94
CA VAL A 46 -16.32 -10.29 -5.25
C VAL A 46 -17.65 -9.58 -5.49
N THR A 47 -17.65 -8.25 -5.63
CA THR A 47 -18.89 -7.48 -5.79
C THR A 47 -19.21 -7.06 -7.22
N LYS A 48 -18.20 -7.06 -8.11
CA LYS A 48 -18.26 -6.42 -9.44
C LYS A 48 -18.68 -4.94 -9.40
N ASN A 49 -18.61 -4.30 -8.23
CA ASN A 49 -19.07 -2.94 -8.00
C ASN A 49 -17.87 -1.98 -7.91
N TRP A 50 -17.72 -1.14 -8.94
CA TRP A 50 -16.64 -0.17 -9.04
C TRP A 50 -16.71 0.95 -7.99
N TRP A 51 -17.90 1.34 -7.53
CA TRP A 51 -18.05 2.32 -6.47
C TRP A 51 -17.46 1.81 -5.15
N ARG A 52 -17.85 0.60 -4.73
CA ARG A 52 -17.30 -0.01 -3.50
C ARG A 52 -15.80 -0.23 -3.59
N ALA A 53 -15.31 -0.70 -4.74
CA ALA A 53 -13.89 -0.83 -4.97
C ALA A 53 -13.19 0.53 -4.86
N GLY A 54 -13.73 1.56 -5.52
CA GLY A 54 -13.25 2.95 -5.45
C GLY A 54 -13.16 3.48 -4.02
N VAL A 55 -14.19 3.28 -3.19
CA VAL A 55 -14.17 3.66 -1.76
C VAL A 55 -13.03 2.97 -1.02
N ALA A 56 -12.80 1.68 -1.26
CA ALA A 56 -11.68 0.96 -0.65
C ALA A 56 -10.33 1.54 -1.07
N LEU A 57 -10.14 1.82 -2.37
CA LEU A 57 -8.90 2.36 -2.91
C LEU A 57 -8.62 3.78 -2.40
N ILE A 58 -9.59 4.68 -2.54
CA ILE A 58 -9.47 6.07 -2.11
C ILE A 58 -9.24 6.09 -0.60
N GLY A 59 -10.01 5.34 0.19
CA GLY A 59 -9.82 5.25 1.63
C GLY A 59 -8.43 4.76 2.03
N ASP A 60 -7.92 3.71 1.35
CA ASP A 60 -6.58 3.19 1.61
C ASP A 60 -5.45 4.14 1.19
N ILE A 61 -5.63 4.96 0.15
CA ILE A 61 -4.69 6.04 -0.22
C ILE A 61 -4.79 7.18 0.81
N SER A 62 -6.01 7.68 1.04
CA SER A 62 -6.28 8.82 1.91
C SER A 62 -5.79 8.59 3.32
N LYS A 63 -5.94 7.39 3.89
CA LYS A 63 -5.45 7.15 5.27
C LYS A 63 -3.93 7.30 5.41
N GLY A 64 -3.17 6.97 4.37
CA GLY A 64 -1.71 7.18 4.36
C GLY A 64 -1.39 8.67 4.33
N TYR A 65 -1.98 9.39 3.37
CA TYR A 65 -1.80 10.84 3.21
C TYR A 65 -2.24 11.63 4.45
N VAL A 66 -3.46 11.36 4.94
CA VAL A 66 -4.07 12.06 6.08
C VAL A 66 -3.33 11.75 7.38
N ALA A 67 -2.76 10.56 7.57
CA ALA A 67 -1.92 10.29 8.72
C ALA A 67 -0.75 11.27 8.80
N LEU A 68 -0.06 11.52 7.69
CA LEU A 68 1.04 12.47 7.65
C LEU A 68 0.56 13.92 7.74
N LEU A 69 -0.57 14.25 7.12
CA LEU A 69 -1.15 15.59 7.23
C LEU A 69 -1.49 15.97 8.68
N LEU A 70 -2.03 15.04 9.46
CA LEU A 70 -2.43 15.29 10.85
C LEU A 70 -1.27 15.17 11.84
N LEU A 71 -0.32 14.26 11.59
CA LEU A 71 0.76 13.96 12.53
C LEU A 71 2.07 14.66 12.18
N GLY A 72 2.19 15.17 10.95
CA GLY A 72 3.33 15.87 10.38
C GLY A 72 3.58 17.31 10.85
N PRO A 73 2.57 18.08 11.31
CA PRO A 73 2.81 19.40 11.86
C PRO A 73 3.60 19.38 13.20
N GLY A 74 4.36 20.45 13.44
CA GLY A 74 5.19 20.66 14.63
C GLY A 74 6.68 20.40 14.39
N GLU A 75 7.49 20.48 15.46
CA GLU A 75 8.93 20.22 15.41
C GLU A 75 9.22 18.70 15.29
N ILE A 76 9.05 18.16 14.10
CA ILE A 76 9.44 16.79 13.76
C ILE A 76 10.40 16.79 12.57
N SER A 77 11.45 15.99 12.71
CA SER A 77 12.44 15.80 11.64
C SER A 77 11.81 15.09 10.43
N ALA A 78 12.42 15.27 9.26
CA ALA A 78 12.04 14.51 8.07
C ALA A 78 12.07 12.99 8.32
N SER A 79 13.08 12.49 9.04
CA SER A 79 13.18 11.08 9.41
C SER A 79 12.01 10.61 10.30
N ALA A 80 11.58 11.42 11.26
CA ALA A 80 10.42 11.13 12.10
C ALA A 80 9.14 11.01 11.27
N LEU A 81 8.96 11.88 10.27
CA LEU A 81 7.82 11.83 9.37
C LEU A 81 7.78 10.53 8.54
N TRP A 82 8.94 10.08 8.03
CA TRP A 82 9.06 8.78 7.37
C TRP A 82 8.72 7.60 8.30
N PHE A 83 9.09 7.64 9.57
CA PHE A 83 8.69 6.59 10.52
C PHE A 83 7.17 6.53 10.76
N ILE A 84 6.50 7.69 10.78
CA ILE A 84 5.03 7.75 10.85
C ILE A 84 4.43 7.17 9.56
N ALA A 85 5.03 7.46 8.40
CA ALA A 85 4.59 6.93 7.09
C ALA A 85 4.69 5.40 7.04
N ILE A 86 5.85 4.87 7.44
CA ILE A 86 6.08 3.43 7.56
C ILE A 86 5.08 2.82 8.53
N ALA A 87 4.85 3.44 9.69
CA ALA A 87 3.89 2.95 10.67
C ALA A 87 2.48 2.85 10.09
N ALA A 88 2.02 3.82 9.29
CA ALA A 88 0.73 3.74 8.61
C ALA A 88 0.66 2.58 7.61
N VAL A 89 1.72 2.32 6.85
CA VAL A 89 1.77 1.17 5.93
C VAL A 89 1.80 -0.16 6.71
N VAL A 90 2.58 -0.26 7.77
CA VAL A 90 2.59 -1.42 8.68
C VAL A 90 1.20 -1.64 9.28
N GLY A 91 0.52 -0.58 9.71
CA GLY A 91 -0.85 -0.63 10.20
C GLY A 91 -1.81 -1.21 9.17
N HIS A 92 -1.74 -0.78 7.90
CA HIS A 92 -2.56 -1.36 6.84
C HIS A 92 -2.26 -2.85 6.61
N CYS A 93 -0.99 -3.24 6.63
CA CYS A 93 -0.53 -4.61 6.35
C CYS A 93 -0.85 -5.59 7.48
N TRP A 94 -0.73 -5.14 8.73
CA TRP A 94 -0.95 -5.93 9.95
C TRP A 94 -1.97 -5.24 10.85
N SER A 95 -3.14 -4.94 10.29
CA SER A 95 -4.19 -4.24 11.02
C SER A 95 -4.72 -5.08 12.20
N PRO A 96 -4.71 -4.57 13.46
CA PRO A 96 -5.36 -5.24 14.58
C PRO A 96 -6.86 -5.46 14.36
N PHE A 97 -7.53 -4.57 13.62
CA PHE A 97 -8.96 -4.70 13.27
C PHE A 97 -9.26 -5.88 12.32
N LEU A 98 -8.22 -6.45 11.72
CA LEU A 98 -8.26 -7.60 10.82
C LEU A 98 -7.42 -8.76 11.36
N LYS A 99 -7.25 -8.86 12.69
CA LYS A 99 -6.46 -9.91 13.35
C LYS A 99 -5.04 -10.02 12.77
N PHE A 100 -4.41 -8.87 12.52
CA PHE A 100 -3.08 -8.73 11.91
C PHE A 100 -2.92 -9.33 10.50
N ASN A 101 -4.04 -9.60 9.82
CA ASN A 101 -4.08 -10.08 8.44
C ASN A 101 -4.70 -9.01 7.52
N GLY A 102 -4.01 -7.87 7.44
CA GLY A 102 -4.41 -6.74 6.62
C GLY A 102 -4.04 -6.89 5.14
N GLY A 103 -4.06 -5.77 4.42
CA GLY A 103 -3.80 -5.75 2.98
C GLY A 103 -2.31 -5.83 2.63
N LYS A 104 -1.95 -5.45 1.40
CA LYS A 104 -0.56 -5.48 0.90
C LYS A 104 0.18 -4.14 0.99
N GLY A 105 -0.50 -3.07 1.37
CA GLY A 105 0.12 -1.78 1.64
C GLY A 105 0.37 -0.89 0.41
N VAL A 106 0.12 -1.37 -0.83
CA VAL A 106 0.42 -0.61 -2.05
C VAL A 106 -0.32 0.74 -2.09
N ALA A 107 -1.65 0.75 -1.93
CA ALA A 107 -2.45 1.97 -1.97
C ALA A 107 -2.09 2.96 -0.84
N THR A 108 -1.89 2.44 0.37
CA THR A 108 -1.45 3.26 1.52
C THR A 108 -0.06 3.84 1.32
N THR A 109 0.84 3.08 0.68
CA THR A 109 2.18 3.56 0.30
C THR A 109 2.09 4.68 -0.73
N VAL A 110 1.23 4.57 -1.75
CA VAL A 110 0.97 5.68 -2.68
C VAL A 110 0.48 6.92 -1.92
N GLY A 111 -0.43 6.75 -0.96
CA GLY A 111 -0.92 7.86 -0.13
C GLY A 111 0.16 8.59 0.66
N VAL A 112 1.03 7.85 1.35
CA VAL A 112 2.14 8.48 2.10
C VAL A 112 3.20 9.08 1.18
N LEU A 113 3.51 8.45 0.04
CA LEU A 113 4.48 8.99 -0.91
C LEU A 113 3.93 10.21 -1.66
N LEU A 114 2.63 10.31 -1.90
CA LEU A 114 2.00 11.54 -2.39
C LEU A 114 2.13 12.72 -1.42
N PHE A 115 2.32 12.44 -0.12
CA PHE A 115 2.59 13.49 0.88
C PHE A 115 4.08 13.82 0.96
N LEU A 116 4.94 12.80 1.04
CA LEU A 116 6.38 12.96 1.22
C LEU A 116 7.07 13.46 -0.06
N GLU A 117 6.78 12.82 -1.19
CA GLU A 117 7.46 13.01 -2.48
C GLU A 117 6.43 13.05 -3.62
N PRO A 118 5.56 14.09 -3.66
CA PRO A 118 4.43 14.16 -4.58
C PRO A 118 4.83 14.03 -6.04
N TRP A 119 5.86 14.77 -6.47
CA TRP A 119 6.29 14.80 -7.87
C TRP A 119 6.87 13.46 -8.33
N ILE A 120 7.75 12.85 -7.53
CA ILE A 120 8.30 11.52 -7.83
C ILE A 120 7.17 10.50 -7.93
N THR A 121 6.23 10.54 -6.98
CA THR A 121 5.08 9.63 -6.96
C THR A 121 4.22 9.80 -8.21
N LEU A 122 3.86 11.04 -8.58
CA LEU A 122 3.03 11.32 -9.75
C LEU A 122 3.70 10.94 -11.07
N VAL A 123 5.02 11.14 -11.21
CA VAL A 123 5.78 10.79 -12.41
C VAL A 123 5.96 9.27 -12.53
N CYS A 124 6.18 8.56 -11.42
CA CYS A 124 6.40 7.13 -11.43
C CYS A 124 5.11 6.29 -11.41
N LEU A 125 3.98 6.81 -10.90
CA LEU A 125 2.73 6.06 -10.82
C LEU A 125 2.20 5.55 -12.18
N PRO A 126 2.33 6.29 -13.30
CA PRO A 126 2.03 5.75 -14.64
C PRO A 126 2.74 4.43 -14.95
N LEU A 127 3.96 4.20 -14.44
CA LEU A 127 4.66 2.93 -14.62
C LEU A 127 3.85 1.74 -14.08
N TYR A 128 3.16 1.89 -12.95
CA TYR A 128 2.31 0.84 -12.41
C TYR A 128 1.18 0.49 -13.39
N LEU A 129 0.53 1.51 -13.96
CA LEU A 129 -0.57 1.33 -14.90
C LEU A 129 -0.08 0.68 -16.19
N ILE A 130 1.06 1.13 -16.73
CA ILE A 130 1.70 0.57 -17.93
C ILE A 130 2.04 -0.91 -17.70
N LEU A 131 2.77 -1.24 -16.64
CA LEU A 131 3.18 -2.60 -16.33
C LEU A 131 1.98 -3.51 -16.08
N ARG A 132 0.97 -3.02 -15.36
CA ARG A 132 -0.24 -3.80 -15.08
C ARG A 132 -1.05 -4.06 -16.35
N PHE A 133 -1.21 -3.04 -17.20
CA PHE A 133 -1.93 -3.18 -18.47
C PHE A 133 -1.20 -4.11 -19.43
N PHE A 134 0.11 -3.93 -19.57
CA PHE A 134 0.94 -4.80 -20.39
C PHE A 134 0.90 -6.24 -19.88
N GLY A 135 1.15 -6.45 -18.58
CA GLY A 135 1.07 -7.77 -17.95
C GLY A 135 -0.29 -8.43 -18.15
N ARG A 136 -1.40 -7.67 -18.11
CA ARG A 136 -2.73 -8.21 -18.45
C ARG A 136 -2.84 -8.61 -19.92
N LYS A 137 -2.29 -7.83 -20.86
CA LYS A 137 -2.29 -8.15 -22.29
C LYS A 137 -1.48 -9.40 -22.62
N VAL A 138 -0.33 -9.58 -21.97
CA VAL A 138 0.54 -10.75 -22.17
C VAL A 138 0.31 -11.86 -21.14
N HIS A 139 -0.83 -11.81 -20.43
CA HIS A 139 -1.28 -12.84 -19.48
C HIS A 139 -0.26 -13.21 -18.38
N TRP A 140 0.48 -12.24 -17.86
CA TRP A 140 1.31 -12.44 -16.67
C TRP A 140 0.45 -12.90 -15.49
N ARG A 141 0.86 -14.01 -14.86
CA ARG A 141 0.34 -14.39 -13.55
C ARG A 141 0.70 -13.30 -12.54
N GLN A 142 -0.28 -12.90 -11.72
CA GLN A 142 -0.10 -11.93 -10.64
C GLN A 142 0.45 -10.58 -11.15
N GLU A 143 -0.03 -10.10 -12.29
CA GLU A 143 0.38 -8.87 -12.95
C GLU A 143 0.32 -7.64 -12.04
N GLY A 144 -0.67 -7.59 -11.14
CA GLY A 144 -0.78 -6.52 -10.15
C GLY A 144 0.36 -6.54 -9.11
N ALA A 145 0.86 -7.72 -8.73
CA ALA A 145 1.99 -7.85 -7.82
C ALA A 145 3.28 -7.38 -8.49
N ILE A 146 3.55 -7.86 -9.71
CA ILE A 146 4.73 -7.51 -10.50
C ILE A 146 4.77 -5.99 -10.72
N ALA A 147 3.66 -5.40 -11.20
CA ALA A 147 3.56 -3.97 -11.41
C ALA A 147 3.80 -3.17 -10.13
N SER A 148 3.17 -3.56 -9.01
CA SER A 148 3.33 -2.84 -7.74
C SER A 148 4.77 -2.88 -7.21
N LEU A 149 5.43 -4.05 -7.27
CA LEU A 149 6.79 -4.21 -6.77
C LEU A 149 7.79 -3.46 -7.66
N ALA A 150 7.67 -3.59 -8.98
CA ALA A 150 8.54 -2.88 -9.92
C ALA A 150 8.42 -1.36 -9.77
N THR A 151 7.20 -0.83 -9.70
CA THR A 151 7.00 0.61 -9.52
C THR A 151 7.52 1.11 -8.17
N MET A 152 7.28 0.38 -7.07
CA MET A 152 7.79 0.78 -5.75
C MET A 152 9.32 0.69 -5.65
N PHE A 153 9.93 -0.28 -6.33
CA PHE A 153 11.39 -0.36 -6.46
C PHE A 153 11.95 0.87 -7.20
N VAL A 154 11.34 1.25 -8.33
CA VAL A 154 11.74 2.42 -9.11
C VAL A 154 11.56 3.70 -8.31
N ILE A 155 10.42 3.90 -7.63
CA ILE A 155 10.22 5.07 -6.77
C ILE A 155 11.32 5.13 -5.70
N SER A 156 11.63 4.01 -5.03
CA SER A 156 12.68 3.96 -4.01
C SER A 156 14.06 4.33 -4.57
N ALA A 157 14.39 3.85 -5.77
CA ALA A 157 15.64 4.20 -6.46
C ALA A 157 15.71 5.68 -6.82
N VAL A 158 14.60 6.26 -7.32
CA VAL A 158 14.53 7.68 -7.68
C VAL A 158 14.63 8.57 -6.44
N VAL A 159 13.96 8.22 -5.33
CA VAL A 159 14.10 8.94 -4.06
C VAL A 159 15.55 8.88 -3.56
N LEU A 160 16.19 7.71 -3.64
CA LEU A 160 17.60 7.54 -3.27
C LEU A 160 18.53 8.44 -4.10
N GLY A 161 18.32 8.49 -5.41
CA GLY A 161 19.17 9.24 -6.34
C GLY A 161 18.94 10.76 -6.35
N LEU A 162 17.70 11.22 -6.13
CA LEU A 162 17.33 12.63 -6.28
C LEU A 162 17.11 13.37 -4.95
N ILE A 163 16.65 12.68 -3.90
CA ILE A 163 16.33 13.31 -2.61
C ILE A 163 17.45 13.07 -1.60
N GLY A 164 17.99 11.86 -1.57
CA GLY A 164 19.18 11.53 -0.79
C GLY A 164 19.13 10.15 -0.14
N THR A 165 20.27 9.78 0.45
CA THR A 165 20.50 8.42 0.96
C THR A 165 19.48 8.00 2.02
N GLN A 166 19.23 8.85 3.03
CA GLN A 166 18.34 8.48 4.13
C GLN A 166 16.87 8.30 3.70
N PRO A 167 16.22 9.25 2.99
CA PRO A 167 14.87 9.04 2.45
C PRO A 167 14.80 7.84 1.49
N GLY A 168 15.80 7.65 0.65
CA GLY A 168 15.87 6.51 -0.27
C GLY A 168 15.90 5.16 0.45
N LEU A 169 16.71 5.02 1.51
CA LEU A 169 16.74 3.81 2.33
C LEU A 169 15.41 3.56 3.05
N LEU A 170 14.72 4.60 3.51
CA LEU A 170 13.39 4.49 4.14
C LEU A 170 12.31 4.12 3.12
N ALA A 171 12.38 4.63 1.88
CA ALA A 171 11.53 4.19 0.78
C ALA A 171 11.78 2.71 0.45
N TYR A 172 13.03 2.27 0.41
CA TYR A 172 13.37 0.85 0.23
C TYR A 172 12.86 -0.03 1.38
N LEU A 173 12.89 0.45 2.63
CA LEU A 173 12.30 -0.26 3.76
C LEU A 173 10.78 -0.46 3.57
N MET A 174 10.07 0.56 3.09
CA MET A 174 8.66 0.43 2.72
C MET A 174 8.43 -0.55 1.58
N PHE A 175 9.28 -0.51 0.54
CA PHE A 175 9.27 -1.50 -0.53
C PHE A 175 9.44 -2.92 0.02
N THR A 176 10.37 -3.15 0.96
CA THR A 176 10.57 -4.46 1.59
C THR A 176 9.32 -4.93 2.34
N ILE A 177 8.61 -4.04 3.03
CA ILE A 177 7.33 -4.37 3.68
C ILE A 177 6.31 -4.87 2.64
N ILE A 178 6.16 -4.16 1.53
CA ILE A 178 5.26 -4.56 0.45
C ILE A 178 5.70 -5.89 -0.17
N LEU A 179 7.00 -6.06 -0.42
CA LEU A 179 7.59 -7.29 -0.95
C LEU A 179 7.23 -8.50 -0.09
N VAL A 180 7.35 -8.39 1.24
CA VAL A 180 6.94 -9.43 2.20
C VAL A 180 5.45 -9.72 2.09
N ARG A 181 4.58 -8.70 1.95
CA ARG A 181 3.14 -8.92 1.77
C ARG A 181 2.78 -9.57 0.43
N HIS A 182 3.64 -9.45 -0.57
CA HIS A 182 3.50 -10.08 -1.87
C HIS A 182 4.13 -11.48 -1.97
N THR A 183 4.78 -12.00 -0.91
CA THR A 183 5.38 -13.35 -0.90
C THR A 183 4.41 -14.45 -1.38
N PRO A 184 3.12 -14.49 -0.99
CA PRO A 184 2.19 -15.50 -1.52
C PRO A 184 2.02 -15.43 -3.04
N ASN A 185 1.99 -14.22 -3.61
CA ASN A 185 1.86 -14.02 -5.06
C ASN A 185 3.13 -14.43 -5.79
N LEU A 186 4.30 -14.13 -5.22
CA LEU A 186 5.58 -14.55 -5.79
C LEU A 186 5.74 -16.07 -5.76
N ARG A 187 5.29 -16.74 -4.70
CA ARG A 187 5.26 -18.21 -4.61
C ARG A 187 4.39 -18.82 -5.71
N GLU A 188 3.23 -18.23 -5.99
CA GLU A 188 2.34 -18.69 -7.07
C GLU A 188 2.99 -18.57 -8.46
N ILE A 189 3.69 -17.45 -8.72
CA ILE A 189 4.46 -17.28 -9.96
C ILE A 189 5.56 -18.35 -10.07
N MET A 190 6.31 -18.61 -9.00
CA MET A 190 7.40 -19.59 -9.01
C MET A 190 6.89 -21.02 -9.19
N ALA A 191 5.83 -21.40 -8.50
CA ALA A 191 5.24 -22.73 -8.62
C ALA A 191 4.79 -23.03 -10.06
N SER A 192 4.23 -22.02 -10.76
CA SER A 192 3.78 -22.17 -12.13
C SER A 192 4.86 -22.33 -13.21
N ARG A 193 6.13 -22.16 -12.87
CA ARG A 193 7.23 -22.41 -13.82
C ARG A 193 7.65 -23.88 -13.88
N HIS A 194 7.11 -24.71 -12.99
CA HIS A 194 7.39 -26.14 -12.92
C HIS A 194 6.26 -27.00 -13.51
N GLU A 195 5.22 -26.36 -14.06
CA GLU A 195 4.13 -26.97 -14.86
C GLU A 195 4.34 -26.65 -16.34
#